data_AF-A0A2S5RA67-F1
#
_entry.id   AF-A0A2S5RA67-F1
#
_cell.length_a   1.000
_cell.length_b   1.000
_cell.length_c   1.000
_cell.angle_alpha   90.00
_cell.angle_beta   90.00
_cell.angle_gamma   90.00
#
_symmetry.space_group_name_H-M   'P 1'
#
loop_
_entity.id
_entity.type
_entity.pdbx_description
1 polymer ?
#
loop_
_entity_poly.entity_id
_entity_poly.type
_entity_poly.pdbx_seq_one_letter_code
_entity_poly.pdbx_strand_id
1 'polypeptide(L)'
;MFKRLIYLVILLSVPSAQGSRLDAFSGVGITAGLGGASTVTHSEYGAFSGQMFTHGGYTNGIRLGNPELCVNFTFPALQMKNKSGTAYIVGIWAQHTSSSKMTVGVRWLWGRSGASSICNYSTGFLQEETTYRGDDVGSITIRLSENGIQKFRLKDSWFTGGILDGGYVFGPIQLRLGLGAALHRQKLYCINTYGKSSGALFKTVTAPLISIGGLWWATRRISVGCEYQCHWLGKKSWSQVAQIIPESTLAYGTPTLKMRNNIFLINLNYLFEVR
;
A
#
# COMPACT_ATOMS: atom_id res chain seq x y z
N MET A 1 -9.82 -5.07 -25.15
CA MET A 1 -8.65 -4.47 -25.82
C MET A 1 -8.94 -3.14 -26.51
N PHE A 2 -10.11 -2.94 -27.13
CA PHE A 2 -10.47 -1.73 -27.88
C PHE A 2 -10.45 -0.39 -27.10
N LYS A 3 -10.70 -0.40 -25.79
CA LYS A 3 -10.72 0.85 -24.97
C LYS A 3 -9.34 1.47 -24.70
N ARG A 4 -8.24 0.74 -24.91
CA ARG A 4 -6.87 1.28 -24.74
C ARG A 4 -6.35 1.97 -25.99
N LEU A 5 -6.92 1.67 -27.15
CA LEU A 5 -6.53 2.26 -28.43
C LEU A 5 -7.04 3.70 -28.58
N ILE A 6 -8.22 3.99 -28.02
CA ILE A 6 -8.86 5.32 -28.12
C ILE A 6 -8.06 6.40 -27.38
N TYR A 7 -7.43 6.07 -26.24
CA TYR A 7 -6.56 7.02 -25.53
C TYR A 7 -5.24 7.29 -26.27
N LEU A 8 -4.73 6.33 -27.05
CA LEU A 8 -3.52 6.51 -27.84
C LEU A 8 -3.78 7.41 -29.07
N VAL A 9 -4.97 7.32 -29.68
CA VAL A 9 -5.35 8.12 -30.86
C VAL A 9 -5.62 9.59 -30.49
N ILE A 10 -6.13 9.87 -29.29
CA ILE A 10 -6.31 11.25 -28.80
C ILE A 10 -4.96 11.93 -28.47
N LEU A 11 -3.95 11.16 -28.05
CA LEU A 11 -2.58 11.66 -27.84
C LEU A 11 -1.84 11.96 -29.16
N LEU A 12 -2.23 11.34 -30.27
CA LEU A 12 -1.58 11.48 -31.58
C LEU A 12 -2.22 12.54 -32.48
N SER A 13 -3.32 13.18 -32.07
CA SER A 13 -4.09 14.11 -32.91
C SER A 13 -3.92 15.59 -32.53
N VAL A 14 -2.94 15.95 -31.69
CA VAL A 14 -2.61 17.35 -31.47
C VAL A 14 -1.68 17.83 -32.59
N PRO A 15 -2.08 18.82 -33.41
CA PRO A 15 -1.24 19.32 -34.48
C PRO A 15 0.10 19.82 -33.93
N SER A 16 1.18 19.45 -34.61
CA SER A 16 2.53 19.94 -34.39
C SER A 16 2.56 21.45 -34.59
N ALA A 17 2.38 22.21 -33.51
CA ALA A 17 2.72 23.63 -33.48
C ALA A 17 4.25 23.75 -33.58
N GLN A 18 4.74 23.81 -34.82
CA GLN A 18 6.06 24.34 -35.11
C GLN A 18 6.12 25.77 -34.57
N GLY A 19 7.14 26.07 -33.76
CA GLY A 19 7.47 27.45 -33.40
C GLY A 19 7.32 27.82 -31.93
N SER A 20 8.09 27.19 -31.05
CA SER A 20 8.92 27.97 -30.13
C SER A 20 10.03 27.08 -29.58
N ARG A 21 11.26 27.58 -29.61
CA ARG A 21 12.35 27.04 -28.79
C ARG A 21 11.83 26.93 -27.35
N LEU A 22 11.69 25.69 -26.89
CA LEU A 22 11.33 25.32 -25.53
C LEU A 22 12.59 25.47 -24.66
N ASP A 23 13.13 26.69 -24.61
CA ASP A 23 14.33 27.01 -23.86
C ASP A 23 13.92 27.41 -22.42
N ALA A 24 14.39 26.62 -21.44
CA ALA A 24 14.31 26.84 -19.99
C ALA A 24 12.91 27.03 -19.35
N PHE A 25 12.41 25.99 -18.67
CA PHE A 25 11.18 26.02 -17.86
C PHE A 25 11.53 26.17 -16.38
N SER A 26 11.66 27.41 -15.94
CA SER A 26 11.79 27.75 -14.52
C SER A 26 10.51 28.39 -14.03
N GLY A 27 9.99 27.92 -12.89
CA GLY A 27 8.77 28.47 -12.33
C GLY A 27 8.15 27.61 -11.25
N VAL A 28 7.00 28.06 -10.76
CA VAL A 28 6.14 27.33 -9.82
C VAL A 28 4.89 26.94 -10.58
N GLY A 29 4.28 25.80 -10.27
CA GLY A 29 3.12 25.32 -10.97
C GLY A 29 2.19 24.52 -10.09
N ILE A 30 1.10 24.09 -10.71
CA ILE A 30 0.15 23.14 -10.15
C ILE A 30 0.13 21.88 -10.99
N THR A 31 -0.11 20.75 -10.35
CA THR A 31 -0.28 19.45 -11.00
C THR A 31 -1.57 18.81 -10.50
N ALA A 32 -2.30 18.18 -11.40
CA ALA A 32 -3.45 17.35 -11.07
C ALA A 32 -3.35 16.05 -11.87
N GLY A 33 -3.59 14.92 -11.21
CA GLY A 33 -3.40 13.62 -11.83
C GLY A 33 -4.45 12.60 -11.44
N LEU A 34 -4.72 11.69 -12.37
CA LEU A 34 -5.66 10.60 -12.19
C LEU A 34 -5.07 9.31 -12.76
N GLY A 35 -5.35 8.18 -12.11
CA GLY A 35 -4.97 6.89 -12.66
C GLY A 35 -5.27 5.72 -11.74
N GLY A 36 -4.37 4.74 -11.73
CA GLY A 36 -4.54 3.47 -11.04
C GLY A 36 -3.54 3.30 -9.90
N ALA A 37 -3.98 2.64 -8.84
CA ALA A 37 -3.11 2.13 -7.79
C ALA A 37 -3.21 0.60 -7.71
N SER A 38 -2.08 -0.05 -7.50
CA SER A 38 -2.02 -1.46 -7.13
C SER A 38 -1.19 -1.60 -5.86
N THR A 39 -1.57 -2.56 -5.02
CA THR A 39 -0.87 -2.87 -3.79
C THR A 39 -0.27 -4.26 -3.88
N VAL A 40 0.92 -4.41 -3.32
CA VAL A 40 1.56 -5.70 -3.12
C VAL A 40 1.80 -5.82 -1.63
N THR A 41 0.98 -6.62 -0.96
CA THR A 41 1.10 -6.85 0.48
C THR A 41 1.56 -8.28 0.72
N HIS A 42 2.56 -8.42 1.59
CA HIS A 42 3.07 -9.68 2.09
C HIS A 42 2.78 -9.78 3.59
N SER A 43 2.38 -10.97 4.02
CA SER A 43 2.38 -11.32 5.43
C SER A 43 3.75 -11.87 5.79
N GLU A 44 4.27 -11.41 6.92
CA GLU A 44 5.49 -11.92 7.51
C GLU A 44 5.15 -12.83 8.70
N TYR A 45 6.13 -13.58 9.19
CA TYR A 45 6.01 -14.24 10.48
C TYR A 45 5.68 -13.21 11.58
N GLY A 46 4.71 -13.56 12.41
CA GLY A 46 4.31 -12.74 13.53
C GLY A 46 5.38 -12.67 14.61
N ALA A 47 5.35 -11.62 15.42
CA ALA A 47 6.08 -11.64 16.68
C ALA A 47 5.34 -12.60 17.61
N PHE A 48 6.03 -13.63 18.09
CA PHE A 48 5.49 -14.57 19.08
C PHE A 48 5.27 -13.81 20.39
N SER A 49 4.02 -13.67 20.82
CA SER A 49 3.73 -13.29 22.20
C SER A 49 3.72 -14.56 23.01
N GLY A 50 4.72 -14.78 23.86
CA GLY A 50 4.83 -15.96 24.73
C GLY A 50 3.77 -16.06 25.83
N GLN A 51 2.58 -15.49 25.63
CA GLN A 51 1.45 -15.67 26.54
C GLN A 51 0.77 -17.00 26.20
N MET A 52 1.11 -18.02 26.98
CA MET A 52 0.29 -19.23 27.09
C MET A 52 -0.96 -18.86 27.91
N PHE A 53 -2.13 -18.90 27.28
CA PHE A 53 -3.39 -18.76 27.98
C PHE A 53 -3.80 -20.13 28.53
N THR A 54 -3.94 -20.24 29.85
CA THR A 54 -4.29 -21.47 30.60
C THR A 54 -5.79 -21.72 30.73
N HIS A 55 -6.62 -21.03 29.94
CA HIS A 55 -8.09 -21.10 30.08
C HIS A 55 -8.70 -22.00 29.01
N GLY A 56 -8.75 -23.31 29.30
CA GLY A 56 -9.47 -24.29 28.50
C GLY A 56 -8.81 -24.61 27.15
N GLY A 57 -8.66 -25.90 26.89
CA GLY A 57 -8.03 -26.42 25.68
C GLY A 57 -8.49 -27.85 25.44
N TYR A 58 -8.01 -28.49 24.40
CA TYR A 58 -8.17 -29.93 24.26
C TYR A 58 -6.93 -30.64 24.76
N THR A 59 -7.03 -31.56 25.72
CA THR A 59 -5.91 -32.45 26.08
C THR A 59 -6.19 -33.84 25.52
N ASN A 60 -5.30 -34.35 24.66
CA ASN A 60 -5.49 -35.66 23.98
C ASN A 60 -6.86 -35.78 23.27
N GLY A 61 -7.34 -34.69 22.67
CA GLY A 61 -8.65 -34.66 21.99
C GLY A 61 -9.86 -34.51 22.91
N ILE A 62 -9.68 -34.48 24.23
CA ILE A 62 -10.75 -34.26 25.22
C ILE A 62 -10.89 -32.76 25.46
N ARG A 63 -12.11 -32.23 25.25
CA ARG A 63 -12.43 -30.82 25.52
C ARG A 63 -12.37 -30.55 27.03
N LEU A 64 -11.42 -29.72 27.46
CA LEU A 64 -11.36 -29.18 28.81
C LEU A 64 -11.94 -27.76 28.81
N GLY A 65 -13.04 -27.58 29.55
CA GLY A 65 -13.71 -26.28 29.67
C GLY A 65 -14.34 -25.79 28.37
N ASN A 66 -14.36 -24.47 28.19
CA ASN A 66 -14.96 -23.82 27.03
C ASN A 66 -13.84 -23.21 26.15
N PRO A 67 -13.24 -23.99 25.23
CA PRO A 67 -12.06 -23.55 24.50
C PRO A 67 -12.39 -22.36 23.62
N GLU A 68 -11.61 -21.30 23.76
CA GLU A 68 -11.80 -20.07 22.99
C GLU A 68 -11.31 -20.27 21.55
N LEU A 69 -12.11 -19.79 20.59
CA LEU A 69 -11.69 -19.77 19.19
C LEU A 69 -10.51 -18.81 19.07
N CYS A 70 -9.46 -19.21 18.37
CA CYS A 70 -8.24 -18.42 18.23
C CYS A 70 -7.97 -18.12 16.76
N VAL A 71 -7.48 -16.91 16.46
CA VAL A 71 -6.91 -16.55 15.16
C VAL A 71 -5.40 -16.64 15.26
N ASN A 72 -4.77 -17.43 14.39
CA ASN A 72 -3.33 -17.63 14.42
C ASN A 72 -2.61 -16.60 13.54
N PHE A 73 -1.81 -15.74 14.19
CA PHE A 73 -0.97 -14.74 13.55
C PHE A 73 0.53 -15.06 13.67
N THR A 74 0.90 -16.19 14.27
CA THR A 74 2.29 -16.63 14.41
C THR A 74 2.92 -16.89 13.05
N PHE A 75 2.14 -17.49 12.15
CA PHE A 75 2.56 -17.76 10.77
C PHE A 75 2.08 -16.67 9.80
N PRO A 76 2.74 -16.53 8.64
CA PRO A 76 2.23 -15.72 7.55
C PRO A 76 0.79 -16.11 7.20
N ALA A 77 -0.01 -15.14 6.77
CA ALA A 77 -1.35 -15.36 6.26
C ALA A 77 -1.35 -16.48 5.21
N LEU A 78 -2.28 -17.43 5.33
CA LEU A 78 -2.48 -18.54 4.40
C LEU A 78 -2.65 -18.05 2.95
N GLN A 79 -3.29 -16.89 2.79
CA GLN A 79 -3.51 -16.30 1.48
C GLN A 79 -3.55 -14.77 1.56
N MET A 80 -2.90 -14.14 0.58
CA MET A 80 -2.93 -12.70 0.35
C MET A 80 -3.60 -12.42 -1.01
N LYS A 81 -4.69 -11.66 -1.01
CA LYS A 81 -5.35 -11.18 -2.24
C LYS A 81 -5.21 -9.68 -2.35
N ASN A 82 -4.51 -9.22 -3.38
CA ASN A 82 -4.33 -7.79 -3.66
C ASN A 82 -5.40 -7.27 -4.62
N LYS A 83 -5.92 -6.07 -4.38
CA LYS A 83 -6.94 -5.42 -5.19
C LYS A 83 -6.44 -4.05 -5.64
N SER A 84 -6.49 -3.80 -6.94
CA SER A 84 -6.25 -2.49 -7.52
C SER A 84 -7.39 -1.51 -7.24
N GLY A 85 -7.08 -0.22 -7.32
CA GLY A 85 -8.05 0.85 -7.17
C GLY A 85 -7.68 2.05 -8.02
N THR A 86 -8.43 3.12 -7.87
CA THR A 86 -8.12 4.41 -8.48
C THR A 86 -7.12 5.19 -7.64
N ALA A 87 -6.39 6.09 -8.27
CA ALA A 87 -5.53 7.05 -7.61
C ALA A 87 -5.77 8.44 -8.17
N TYR A 88 -5.65 9.45 -7.33
CA TYR A 88 -5.62 10.85 -7.76
C TYR A 88 -4.57 11.63 -6.99
N ILE A 89 -4.08 12.70 -7.61
CA ILE A 89 -3.19 13.67 -6.99
C ILE A 89 -3.62 15.09 -7.35
N VAL A 90 -3.34 16.01 -6.44
CA VAL A 90 -3.25 17.45 -6.67
C VAL A 90 -1.99 17.92 -5.97
N GLY A 91 -1.24 18.84 -6.55
CA GLY A 91 -0.02 19.30 -5.94
C GLY A 91 0.48 20.61 -6.51
N ILE A 92 1.49 21.12 -5.82
CA ILE A 92 2.31 22.23 -6.29
C ILE A 92 3.69 21.71 -6.65
N TRP A 93 4.32 22.34 -7.61
CA TRP A 93 5.71 22.04 -7.95
C TRP A 93 6.49 23.30 -8.26
N ALA A 94 7.77 23.29 -7.95
CA ALA A 94 8.71 24.29 -8.41
C ALA A 94 9.78 23.59 -9.23
N GLN A 95 10.15 24.17 -10.36
CA GLN A 95 11.20 23.65 -11.22
C GLN A 95 12.14 24.78 -11.60
N HIS A 96 13.42 24.48 -11.68
CA HIS A 96 14.45 25.34 -12.22
C HIS A 96 15.19 24.58 -13.33
N THR A 97 15.45 25.27 -14.43
CA THR A 97 16.21 24.73 -15.56
C THR A 97 17.64 25.25 -15.48
N SER A 98 18.60 24.39 -15.12
CA SER A 98 19.99 24.76 -14.83
C SER A 98 20.89 24.81 -16.08
N SER A 99 20.54 24.06 -17.13
CA SER A 99 21.14 24.12 -18.47
C SER A 99 20.05 24.11 -19.52
N SER A 100 20.36 24.25 -20.80
CA SER A 100 19.34 24.24 -21.87
C SER A 100 18.47 22.97 -21.90
N LYS A 101 18.85 21.89 -21.19
CA LYS A 101 18.10 20.63 -21.18
C LYS A 101 17.90 20.00 -19.79
N MET A 102 18.62 20.42 -18.76
CA MET A 102 18.51 19.81 -17.42
C MET A 102 17.58 20.62 -16.51
N THR A 103 16.69 19.90 -15.84
CA THR A 103 15.71 20.45 -14.91
C THR A 103 15.88 19.83 -13.54
N VAL A 104 15.74 20.64 -12.50
CA VAL A 104 15.68 20.21 -11.10
C VAL A 104 14.42 20.81 -10.50
N GLY A 105 13.68 20.04 -9.73
CA GLY A 105 12.44 20.52 -9.14
C GLY A 105 12.10 19.86 -7.82
N VAL A 106 11.09 20.42 -7.17
CA VAL A 106 10.47 19.87 -5.98
C VAL A 106 8.96 19.88 -6.16
N ARG A 107 8.31 18.80 -5.74
CA ARG A 107 6.86 18.64 -5.76
C ARG A 107 6.35 18.37 -4.37
N TRP A 108 5.26 19.03 -4.02
CA TRP A 108 4.43 18.65 -2.90
C TRP A 108 3.08 18.18 -3.42
N LEU A 109 2.74 16.93 -3.11
CA LEU A 109 1.58 16.24 -3.64
C LEU A 109 0.65 15.83 -2.51
N TRP A 110 -0.65 16.06 -2.69
CA TRP A 110 -1.73 15.46 -1.92
C TRP A 110 -2.47 14.51 -2.82
N GLY A 111 -2.80 13.34 -2.30
CA GLY A 111 -3.41 12.31 -3.13
C GLY A 111 -4.20 11.31 -2.34
N ARG A 112 -4.80 10.37 -3.05
CA ARG A 112 -5.50 9.23 -2.45
C ARG A 112 -5.33 8.02 -3.34
N SER A 113 -5.22 6.85 -2.71
CA SER A 113 -5.21 5.54 -3.37
C SER A 113 -6.38 4.69 -2.88
N GLY A 114 -7.06 4.02 -3.80
CA GLY A 114 -8.19 3.12 -3.51
C GLY A 114 -7.81 1.64 -3.41
N ALA A 115 -6.53 1.30 -3.49
CA ALA A 115 -6.06 -0.07 -3.49
C ALA A 115 -6.09 -0.69 -2.08
N SER A 116 -6.21 -2.02 -2.01
CA SER A 116 -6.36 -2.74 -0.74
C SER A 116 -5.94 -4.20 -0.86
N SER A 117 -5.70 -4.84 0.26
CA SER A 117 -5.37 -6.26 0.33
C SER A 117 -6.24 -6.99 1.33
N ILE A 118 -6.58 -8.24 1.03
CA ILE A 118 -7.28 -9.16 1.94
C ILE A 118 -6.28 -10.20 2.42
N CYS A 119 -6.21 -10.38 3.73
CA CYS A 119 -5.35 -11.35 4.41
C CYS A 119 -6.25 -12.42 5.04
N ASN A 120 -5.95 -13.68 4.77
CA ASN A 120 -6.66 -14.82 5.34
C ASN A 120 -5.76 -15.52 6.36
N TYR A 121 -6.18 -15.58 7.62
CA TYR A 121 -5.46 -16.28 8.69
C TYR A 121 -6.23 -17.52 9.12
N SER A 122 -5.51 -18.56 9.55
CA SER A 122 -6.16 -19.76 10.11
C SER A 122 -6.83 -19.42 11.44
N THR A 123 -7.96 -20.08 11.68
CA THR A 123 -8.64 -20.07 12.97
C THR A 123 -8.85 -21.47 13.47
N GLY A 124 -8.84 -21.63 14.78
CA GLY A 124 -8.94 -22.92 15.40
C GLY A 124 -9.06 -22.85 16.91
N PHE A 125 -9.26 -24.00 17.52
CA PHE A 125 -9.19 -24.12 18.98
C PHE A 125 -7.77 -24.52 19.38
N LEU A 126 -7.29 -23.99 20.50
CA LEU A 126 -6.04 -24.42 21.09
C LEU A 126 -6.19 -25.87 21.60
N GLN A 127 -5.26 -26.72 21.19
CA GLN A 127 -5.12 -28.09 21.64
C GLN A 127 -3.77 -28.25 22.30
N GLU A 128 -3.76 -28.85 23.47
CA GLU A 128 -2.58 -29.25 24.20
C GLU A 128 -2.38 -30.76 23.98
N GLU A 129 -1.32 -31.13 23.27
CA GLU A 129 -0.96 -32.52 23.07
C GLU A 129 0.19 -32.86 24.03
N THR A 130 -0.11 -33.66 25.05
CA THR A 130 0.87 -34.13 26.01
C THR A 130 1.43 -35.45 25.52
N THR A 131 2.70 -35.45 25.10
CA THR A 131 3.42 -36.67 24.75
C THR A 131 4.04 -37.25 26.00
N TYR A 132 3.65 -38.46 26.36
CA TYR A 132 4.20 -39.20 27.50
C TYR A 132 5.38 -40.06 27.05
N ARG A 133 6.41 -40.16 27.89
CA ARG A 133 7.56 -41.05 27.69
C ARG A 133 7.60 -42.06 28.83
N GLY A 134 6.72 -43.05 28.78
CA GLY A 134 6.40 -43.89 29.95
C GLY A 134 5.38 -43.19 30.84
N ASP A 135 5.58 -43.23 32.16
CA ASP A 135 4.74 -42.52 33.13
C ASP A 135 5.08 -41.02 33.27
N ASP A 136 6.19 -40.58 32.67
CA ASP A 136 6.65 -39.19 32.70
C ASP A 136 6.08 -38.37 31.54
N VAL A 137 5.74 -37.11 31.82
CA VAL A 137 5.39 -36.12 30.79
C VAL A 137 6.65 -35.77 30.00
N GLY A 138 6.73 -36.23 28.75
CA GLY A 138 7.88 -36.02 27.88
C GLY A 138 7.90 -34.64 27.24
N SER A 139 6.78 -34.21 26.64
CA SER A 139 6.64 -32.87 26.07
C SER A 139 5.18 -32.44 26.00
N ILE A 140 4.94 -31.14 26.15
CA ILE A 140 3.63 -30.51 25.93
C ILE A 140 3.74 -29.70 24.65
N THR A 141 2.96 -30.06 23.63
CA THR A 141 2.90 -29.33 22.36
C THR A 141 1.55 -28.65 22.23
N ILE A 142 1.56 -27.32 22.14
CA ILE A 142 0.34 -26.56 21.84
C ILE A 142 0.16 -26.48 20.33
N ARG A 143 -0.93 -27.05 19.81
CA ARG A 143 -1.30 -27.01 18.40
C ARG A 143 -2.63 -26.28 18.24
N LEU A 144 -2.78 -25.56 17.14
CA LEU A 144 -4.07 -25.00 16.75
C LEU A 144 -4.79 -26.03 15.88
N SER A 145 -5.98 -26.47 16.28
CA SER A 145 -6.86 -27.27 15.39
C SER A 145 -7.45 -26.33 14.34
N GLU A 146 -6.78 -26.19 13.20
CA GLU A 146 -7.19 -25.27 12.14
C GLU A 146 -8.49 -25.72 11.47
N ASN A 147 -9.61 -25.11 11.87
CA ASN A 147 -10.95 -25.49 11.44
C ASN A 147 -11.66 -24.37 10.64
N GLY A 148 -10.99 -23.24 10.42
CA GLY A 148 -11.59 -22.11 9.72
C GLY A 148 -10.60 -21.05 9.26
N ILE A 149 -11.15 -19.98 8.66
CA ILE A 149 -10.40 -18.85 8.12
C ILE A 149 -11.02 -17.54 8.60
N GLN A 150 -10.22 -16.69 9.24
CA GLN A 150 -10.59 -15.31 9.53
C GLN A 150 -10.01 -14.37 8.49
N LYS A 151 -10.86 -13.52 7.93
CA LYS A 151 -10.49 -12.56 6.89
C LYS A 151 -10.23 -11.19 7.50
N PHE A 152 -9.17 -10.56 7.05
CA PHE A 152 -8.85 -9.17 7.35
C PHE A 152 -8.69 -8.38 6.06
N ARG A 153 -8.98 -7.09 6.08
CA ARG A 153 -8.65 -6.19 4.98
C ARG A 153 -7.75 -5.06 5.45
N LEU A 154 -6.65 -4.91 4.75
CA LEU A 154 -5.74 -3.79 4.84
C LEU A 154 -6.04 -2.82 3.70
N LYS A 155 -6.54 -1.63 4.04
CA LYS A 155 -6.65 -0.51 3.10
C LYS A 155 -5.50 0.45 3.33
N ASP A 156 -4.95 0.97 2.24
CA ASP A 156 -3.94 2.01 2.31
C ASP A 156 -4.38 3.24 1.52
N SER A 157 -4.29 4.39 2.18
CA SER A 157 -4.58 5.68 1.59
C SER A 157 -3.35 6.55 1.72
N TRP A 158 -2.71 6.85 0.59
CA TRP A 158 -1.87 8.03 0.50
C TRP A 158 -2.67 9.29 0.89
N PHE A 159 -2.02 10.28 1.52
CA PHE A 159 -2.62 11.61 1.73
C PHE A 159 -1.68 12.78 1.42
N THR A 160 -0.36 12.66 1.63
CA THR A 160 0.60 13.72 1.26
C THR A 160 1.98 13.14 0.95
N GLY A 161 2.80 13.81 0.16
CA GLY A 161 4.19 13.42 -0.11
C GLY A 161 5.00 14.52 -0.79
N GLY A 162 6.31 14.45 -0.61
CA GLY A 162 7.29 15.35 -1.24
C GLY A 162 8.19 14.57 -2.19
N ILE A 163 8.48 15.14 -3.36
CA ILE A 163 9.36 14.55 -4.38
C ILE A 163 10.37 15.59 -4.84
N LEU A 164 11.65 15.22 -4.86
CA LEU A 164 12.70 15.96 -5.56
C LEU A 164 12.85 15.35 -6.95
N ASP A 165 12.60 16.14 -7.99
CA ASP A 165 12.70 15.71 -9.38
C ASP A 165 14.02 16.17 -10.01
N GLY A 166 14.65 15.29 -10.75
CA GLY A 166 15.59 15.61 -11.82
C GLY A 166 14.96 15.26 -13.17
N GLY A 167 15.20 16.06 -14.19
CA GLY A 167 14.64 15.78 -15.51
C GLY A 167 15.48 16.28 -16.67
N TYR A 168 15.21 15.73 -17.84
CA TYR A 168 15.89 16.05 -19.09
C TYR A 168 14.88 16.38 -20.19
N VAL A 169 15.08 17.51 -20.87
CA VAL A 169 14.21 18.01 -21.94
C VAL A 169 14.80 17.63 -23.30
N PHE A 170 13.98 16.99 -24.13
CA PHE A 170 14.25 16.67 -25.52
C PHE A 170 13.05 17.06 -26.39
N GLY A 171 13.16 18.19 -27.08
CA GLY A 171 12.05 18.77 -27.85
C GLY A 171 10.86 19.11 -26.93
N PRO A 172 9.63 18.69 -27.26
CA PRO A 172 8.46 18.90 -26.41
C PRO A 172 8.36 17.94 -25.24
N ILE A 173 9.27 16.97 -25.11
CA ILE A 173 9.20 15.93 -24.10
C ILE A 173 10.20 16.21 -22.98
N GLN A 174 9.78 16.04 -21.73
CA GLN A 174 10.64 16.06 -20.56
C GLN A 174 10.53 14.75 -19.81
N LEU A 175 11.65 14.02 -19.71
CA LEU A 175 11.75 12.86 -18.83
C LEU A 175 12.00 13.33 -17.39
N ARG A 176 11.37 12.69 -16.42
CA ARG A 176 11.51 12.99 -15.00
C ARG A 176 11.81 11.72 -14.20
N LEU A 177 12.78 11.84 -13.31
CA LEU A 177 13.07 10.89 -12.25
C LEU A 177 12.97 11.64 -10.94
N GLY A 178 12.21 11.11 -9.99
CA GLY A 178 11.99 11.73 -8.70
C GLY A 178 12.25 10.78 -7.55
N LEU A 179 12.81 11.32 -6.47
CA LEU A 179 13.03 10.62 -5.21
C LEU A 179 12.32 11.39 -4.11
N GLY A 180 11.70 10.69 -3.17
CA GLY A 180 10.90 11.38 -2.16
C GLY A 180 10.42 10.50 -1.02
N ALA A 181 9.46 11.05 -0.29
CA ALA A 181 8.75 10.35 0.77
C ALA A 181 7.27 10.72 0.78
N ALA A 182 6.43 9.73 1.08
CA ALA A 182 4.99 9.87 1.18
C ALA A 182 4.51 9.44 2.56
N LEU A 183 3.46 10.09 3.05
CA LEU A 183 2.73 9.69 4.23
C LEU A 183 1.43 8.99 3.82
N HIS A 184 1.22 7.84 4.44
CA HIS A 184 0.10 6.95 4.19
C HIS A 184 -0.66 6.71 5.49
N ARG A 185 -1.97 6.56 5.36
CA ARG A 185 -2.85 6.08 6.43
C ARG A 185 -3.31 4.67 6.08
N GLN A 186 -2.79 3.70 6.82
CA GLN A 186 -3.20 2.30 6.75
C GLN A 186 -4.39 2.06 7.68
N LYS A 187 -5.38 1.31 7.20
CA LYS A 187 -6.55 0.86 7.95
C LYS A 187 -6.66 -0.65 7.88
N LEU A 188 -6.50 -1.34 9.01
CA LEU A 188 -6.71 -2.78 9.13
C LEU A 188 -8.05 -3.05 9.82
N TYR A 189 -8.84 -3.97 9.27
CA TYR A 189 -10.10 -4.37 9.90
C TYR A 189 -10.45 -5.83 9.62
N CYS A 190 -11.15 -6.44 10.57
CA CYS A 190 -11.68 -7.79 10.44
C CYS A 190 -12.95 -7.79 9.59
N ILE A 191 -13.11 -8.83 8.76
CA ILE A 191 -14.31 -9.05 7.94
C ILE A 191 -14.99 -10.32 8.45
N ASN A 192 -16.22 -10.19 8.92
CA ASN A 192 -17.01 -11.34 9.36
C ASN A 192 -17.53 -12.16 8.16
N THR A 193 -18.17 -13.30 8.45
CA THR A 193 -18.78 -14.19 7.45
C THR A 193 -19.81 -13.49 6.56
N TYR A 194 -20.49 -12.47 7.07
CA TYR A 194 -21.46 -11.64 6.35
C TYR A 194 -20.85 -10.44 5.60
N GLY A 195 -19.51 -10.31 5.57
CA GLY A 195 -18.82 -9.21 4.89
C GLY A 195 -18.84 -7.87 5.63
N LYS A 196 -19.40 -7.81 6.85
CA LYS A 196 -19.41 -6.62 7.71
C LYS A 196 -18.13 -6.53 8.55
N SER A 197 -17.75 -5.32 8.94
CA SER A 197 -16.60 -5.06 9.80
C SER A 197 -17.04 -4.67 11.21
N SER A 198 -16.45 -5.28 12.24
CA SER A 198 -16.71 -5.01 13.67
C SER A 198 -15.92 -3.82 14.23
N GLY A 199 -14.84 -3.40 13.57
CA GLY A 199 -13.96 -2.32 14.05
C GLY A 199 -12.81 -2.07 13.09
N ALA A 200 -11.95 -1.09 13.37
CA ALA A 200 -10.76 -0.84 12.56
C ALA A 200 -9.61 -0.22 13.34
N LEU A 201 -8.40 -0.68 13.05
CA LEU A 201 -7.14 -0.09 13.51
C LEU A 201 -6.59 0.83 12.43
N PHE A 202 -5.91 1.89 12.86
CA PHE A 202 -5.28 2.85 11.96
C PHE A 202 -3.81 3.04 12.31
N LYS A 203 -2.97 3.20 11.28
CA LYS A 203 -1.57 3.61 11.44
C LYS A 203 -1.18 4.62 10.39
N THR A 204 -0.42 5.63 10.78
CA THR A 204 0.26 6.52 9.85
C THR A 204 1.65 5.96 9.58
N VAL A 205 2.01 5.88 8.31
CA VAL A 205 3.25 5.26 7.85
C VAL A 205 3.93 6.18 6.85
N THR A 206 5.24 6.35 7.02
CA THR A 206 6.10 7.01 6.03
C THR A 206 6.65 5.96 5.08
N ALA A 207 6.66 6.30 3.79
CA ALA A 207 7.11 5.44 2.71
C ALA A 207 8.11 6.22 1.85
N PRO A 208 9.38 5.78 1.72
CA PRO A 208 10.21 6.26 0.63
C PRO A 208 9.51 5.98 -0.70
N LEU A 209 9.66 6.89 -1.65
CA LEU A 209 9.09 6.77 -2.99
C LEU A 209 10.13 7.07 -4.06
N ILE A 210 10.00 6.37 -5.18
CA ILE A 210 10.60 6.73 -6.46
C ILE A 210 9.48 7.04 -7.45
N SER A 211 9.70 8.04 -8.30
CA SER A 211 8.82 8.34 -9.41
C SER A 211 9.60 8.37 -10.72
N ILE A 212 9.04 7.82 -11.77
CA ILE A 212 9.56 7.93 -13.13
C ILE A 212 8.42 8.33 -14.06
N GLY A 213 8.66 9.28 -14.95
CA GLY A 213 7.61 9.75 -15.84
C GLY A 213 8.11 10.56 -17.01
N GLY A 214 7.19 10.87 -17.91
CA GLY A 214 7.40 11.76 -19.05
C GLY A 214 6.33 12.83 -19.08
N LEU A 215 6.70 14.05 -19.39
CA LEU A 215 5.81 15.16 -19.70
C LEU A 215 5.92 15.49 -21.18
N TRP A 216 4.80 15.80 -21.82
CA TRP A 216 4.73 16.43 -23.12
C TRP A 216 4.18 17.84 -22.95
N TRP A 217 4.95 18.83 -23.37
CA TRP A 217 4.63 20.25 -23.26
C TRP A 217 3.82 20.68 -24.48
N ALA A 218 2.52 20.92 -24.27
CA ALA A 218 1.62 21.45 -25.27
C ALA A 218 1.89 22.94 -25.54
N THR A 219 2.25 23.66 -24.48
CA THR A 219 2.66 25.07 -24.52
C THR A 219 3.81 25.27 -23.53
N ARG A 220 4.34 26.48 -23.42
CA ARG A 220 5.35 26.81 -22.38
C ARG A 220 4.82 26.66 -20.95
N ARG A 221 3.50 26.62 -20.77
CA ARG A 221 2.85 26.56 -19.45
C ARG A 221 2.14 25.26 -19.19
N ILE A 222 1.61 24.61 -20.22
CA ILE A 222 0.74 23.45 -20.07
C ILE A 222 1.50 22.21 -20.54
N SER A 223 1.55 21.19 -19.68
CA SER A 223 2.02 19.87 -20.05
C SER A 223 1.08 18.77 -19.59
N VAL A 224 1.04 17.70 -20.38
CA VAL A 224 0.37 16.45 -20.04
C VAL A 224 1.45 15.38 -19.89
N GLY A 225 1.37 14.57 -18.86
CA GLY A 225 2.37 13.55 -18.63
C GLY A 225 1.83 12.26 -18.08
N CYS A 226 2.67 11.24 -18.09
CA CYS A 226 2.45 9.99 -17.39
C CYS A 226 3.54 9.81 -16.34
N GLU A 227 3.17 9.20 -15.22
CA GLU A 227 4.07 8.99 -14.10
C GLU A 227 3.76 7.67 -13.40
N TYR A 228 4.80 6.90 -13.16
CA TYR A 228 4.78 5.73 -12.32
C TYR A 228 5.49 6.06 -11.00
N GLN A 229 4.83 5.83 -9.88
CA GLN A 229 5.39 5.97 -8.54
C GLN A 229 5.39 4.62 -7.84
N CYS A 230 6.49 4.29 -7.18
CA CYS A 230 6.61 3.11 -6.32
C CYS A 230 6.90 3.56 -4.89
N HIS A 231 5.98 3.25 -3.97
CA HIS A 231 6.09 3.62 -2.56
C HIS A 231 6.34 2.35 -1.75
N TRP A 232 7.43 2.32 -0.98
CA TRP A 232 7.77 1.16 -0.15
C TRP A 232 7.32 1.41 1.29
N LEU A 233 6.27 0.72 1.72
CA LEU A 233 5.80 0.80 3.10
C LEU A 233 6.53 -0.27 3.92
N GLY A 234 7.28 0.17 4.92
CA GLY A 234 8.01 -0.73 5.82
C GLY A 234 7.10 -1.74 6.53
N LYS A 235 7.70 -2.77 7.12
CA LYS A 235 7.01 -3.80 7.92
C LYS A 235 6.23 -3.14 9.07
N LYS A 236 4.96 -3.51 9.27
CA LYS A 236 4.10 -3.02 10.35
C LYS A 236 3.41 -4.17 11.09
N SER A 237 3.65 -4.25 12.39
CA SER A 237 2.98 -5.17 13.31
C SER A 237 1.74 -4.53 13.92
N TRP A 238 0.66 -5.27 14.07
CA TRP A 238 -0.64 -4.79 14.54
C TRP A 238 -0.99 -5.36 15.93
N SER A 239 -0.26 -4.92 16.96
CA SER A 239 -0.39 -5.46 18.34
C SER A 239 -1.79 -5.36 18.94
N GLN A 240 -2.59 -4.37 18.52
CA GLN A 240 -3.96 -4.16 19.00
C GLN A 240 -5.00 -4.98 18.20
N VAL A 241 -4.59 -6.00 17.44
CA VAL A 241 -5.52 -6.79 16.59
C VAL A 241 -6.67 -7.41 17.38
N ALA A 242 -6.46 -7.71 18.68
CA ALA A 242 -7.51 -8.20 19.58
C ALA A 242 -8.74 -7.27 19.64
N GLN A 243 -8.58 -5.96 19.43
CA GLN A 243 -9.68 -4.99 19.46
C GLN A 243 -10.61 -5.05 18.24
N ILE A 244 -10.20 -5.72 17.16
CA ILE A 244 -10.98 -5.77 15.92
C ILE A 244 -11.49 -7.18 15.59
N ILE A 245 -11.07 -8.19 16.32
CA ILE A 245 -11.63 -9.55 16.23
C ILE A 245 -12.89 -9.66 17.11
N PRO A 246 -13.77 -10.65 16.87
CA PRO A 246 -14.93 -10.89 17.73
C PRO A 246 -14.52 -11.14 19.18
N GLU A 247 -15.33 -10.68 20.15
CA GLU A 247 -15.06 -10.86 21.59
C GLU A 247 -14.95 -12.34 22.00
N SER A 248 -15.63 -13.23 21.29
CA SER A 248 -15.56 -14.68 21.48
C SER A 248 -14.31 -15.31 20.86
N THR A 249 -13.29 -14.52 20.50
CA THR A 249 -12.11 -14.98 19.76
C THR A 249 -10.83 -14.34 20.28
N LEU A 250 -9.80 -15.15 20.49
CA LEU A 250 -8.48 -14.69 20.90
C LEU A 250 -7.55 -14.45 19.72
N ALA A 251 -6.65 -13.48 19.87
CA ALA A 251 -5.53 -13.26 18.97
C ALA A 251 -4.31 -14.05 19.45
N TYR A 252 -3.87 -15.05 18.68
CA TYR A 252 -2.64 -15.78 18.97
C TYR A 252 -1.48 -15.23 18.14
N GLY A 253 -0.65 -14.40 18.76
CA GLY A 253 0.43 -13.66 18.10
C GLY A 253 -0.01 -12.32 17.50
N THR A 254 0.92 -11.65 16.82
CA THR A 254 0.67 -10.33 16.21
C THR A 254 0.85 -10.34 14.70
N PRO A 255 -0.18 -9.98 13.90
CA PRO A 255 -0.05 -9.96 12.46
C PRO A 255 0.91 -8.88 12.05
N THR A 256 1.83 -9.26 11.17
CA THR A 256 2.82 -8.34 10.64
C THR A 256 2.78 -8.33 9.13
N LEU A 257 2.55 -7.13 8.57
CA LEU A 257 2.30 -6.93 7.15
C LEU A 257 3.35 -5.97 6.58
N LYS A 258 3.86 -6.29 5.40
CA LYS A 258 4.74 -5.43 4.60
C LYS A 258 4.04 -5.10 3.30
N MET A 259 4.08 -3.84 2.88
CA MET A 259 3.26 -3.36 1.77
C MET A 259 4.08 -2.51 0.80
N ARG A 260 3.76 -2.61 -0.48
CA ARG A 260 4.31 -1.75 -1.53
C ARG A 260 3.16 -1.26 -2.38
N ASN A 261 3.13 0.04 -2.64
CA ASN A 261 2.15 0.62 -3.56
C ASN A 261 2.83 0.97 -4.86
N ASN A 262 2.12 0.69 -5.96
CA ASN A 262 2.52 1.11 -7.28
C ASN A 262 1.38 1.97 -7.82
N ILE A 263 1.69 3.21 -8.16
CA ILE A 263 0.72 4.20 -8.60
C ILE A 263 1.09 4.61 -10.02
N PHE A 264 0.14 4.54 -10.93
CA PHE A 264 0.28 5.07 -12.27
C PHE A 264 -0.68 6.24 -12.43
N LEU A 265 -0.17 7.38 -12.88
CA LEU A 265 -0.90 8.63 -12.99
C LEU A 265 -0.75 9.21 -14.41
N ILE A 266 -1.83 9.78 -14.91
CA ILE A 266 -1.82 10.73 -16.02
C ILE A 266 -2.00 12.10 -15.39
N ASN A 267 -1.06 13.00 -15.62
CA ASN A 267 -0.96 14.30 -14.97
C ASN A 267 -1.19 15.42 -15.99
N LEU A 268 -1.97 16.42 -15.60
CA LEU A 268 -2.04 17.73 -16.22
C LEU A 268 -1.28 18.71 -15.34
N ASN A 269 -0.37 19.49 -15.93
CA ASN A 269 0.43 20.47 -15.21
C ASN A 269 0.25 21.85 -15.84
N TYR A 270 0.26 22.86 -14.98
CA TYR A 270 0.31 24.25 -15.37
C TYR A 270 1.48 24.93 -14.66
N LEU A 271 2.34 25.63 -15.41
CA LEU A 271 3.52 26.33 -14.92
C LEU A 271 3.29 27.85 -14.99
N PHE A 272 3.50 28.50 -13.85
CA PHE A 272 3.66 29.94 -13.71
C PHE A 272 5.16 30.27 -13.80
N GLU A 273 5.54 30.95 -14.88
CA GLU A 273 6.91 31.45 -15.06
C GLU A 273 7.19 32.51 -13.98
N VAL A 274 8.35 32.39 -13.33
CA VAL A 274 8.87 33.42 -12.43
C VAL A 274 9.87 34.24 -13.26
N ARG A 275 9.55 35.51 -13.49
CA ARG A 275 10.42 36.48 -14.14
C ARG A 275 11.31 37.17 -13.12
#